data_AF-A0A842HH26-F1
#
_entry.id   AF-A0A842HH26-F1
#
_cell.length_a   1.000
_cell.length_b   1.000
_cell.length_c   1.000
_cell.angle_alpha   90.00
_cell.angle_beta   90.00
_cell.angle_gamma   90.00
#
_symmetry.space_group_name_H-M   'P 1'
#
loop_
_entity.id
_entity.type
_entity.pdbx_description
1 polymer ?
#
loop_
_entity_poly.entity_id
_entity_poly.type
_entity_poly.pdbx_seq_one_letter_code
_entity_poly.pdbx_strand_id
1 'polypeptide(L)'
;MERFTTVIFGLAYMAISILKLVAIYAGLHDELSWHWLGAGALAIFTALIPVVGELLAIWGAIYGFGWGMWFSVILFTLPYLVYGLLMAIGILAALLSALFSWITRQPKNYSSPSIPNPYHITEPSSPVDAESDMSNDGELPAKRYFAQAQTTDGQTVTLESLDSPMDINRQATEQGLTIQGTIKSELVEPDPAPTAELTDEQKYGPKA
;
A
#
# COMPACT_ATOMS: atom_id res chain seq x y z
N MET A 1 -37.49 -1.56 8.20
CA MET A 1 -37.98 -1.70 6.82
C MET A 1 -37.19 -2.73 6.01
N GLU A 2 -35.88 -2.85 6.19
CA GLU A 2 -35.00 -3.75 5.42
C GLU A 2 -35.48 -5.21 5.34
N ARG A 3 -35.91 -5.79 6.47
CA ARG A 3 -36.39 -7.19 6.52
C ARG A 3 -37.63 -7.45 5.66
N PHE A 4 -38.55 -6.48 5.58
CA PHE A 4 -39.79 -6.62 4.81
C PHE A 4 -39.49 -6.64 3.30
N THR A 5 -38.59 -5.77 2.86
CA THR A 5 -38.11 -5.72 1.47
C THR A 5 -37.47 -7.05 1.06
N THR A 6 -36.58 -7.61 1.90
CA THR A 6 -35.93 -8.90 1.60
C THR A 6 -36.93 -10.04 1.44
N VAL A 7 -37.97 -10.10 2.29
CA VAL A 7 -39.01 -11.13 2.20
C VAL A 7 -39.83 -10.99 0.92
N ILE A 8 -40.23 -9.77 0.55
CA ILE A 8 -40.97 -9.53 -0.69
C ILE A 8 -40.14 -9.91 -1.91
N PHE A 9 -38.86 -9.52 -1.95
CA PHE A 9 -37.96 -9.91 -3.04
C PHE A 9 -37.80 -11.43 -3.14
N GLY A 10 -37.66 -12.11 -1.99
CA GLY A 10 -37.58 -13.56 -1.95
C GLY A 10 -38.84 -14.24 -2.50
N LEU A 11 -40.02 -13.76 -2.12
CA LEU A 11 -41.30 -14.27 -2.62
C LEU A 11 -41.49 -14.00 -4.12
N ALA A 12 -41.16 -12.79 -4.59
CA ALA A 12 -41.23 -12.45 -6.00
C ALA A 12 -40.28 -13.32 -6.84
N TYR A 13 -39.05 -13.54 -6.36
CA TYR A 13 -38.08 -14.42 -7.01
C TYR A 13 -38.54 -15.88 -7.06
N MET A 14 -39.13 -16.38 -5.97
CA MET A 14 -39.70 -17.72 -5.92
C MET A 14 -40.88 -17.87 -6.91
N ALA A 15 -41.78 -16.88 -6.97
CA ALA A 15 -42.90 -16.88 -7.89
C ALA A 15 -42.45 -16.89 -9.35
N ILE A 16 -41.45 -16.07 -9.71
CA ILE A 16 -40.86 -16.07 -11.05
C ILE A 16 -40.18 -17.40 -11.37
N SER A 17 -39.48 -17.99 -10.40
CA SER A 17 -38.80 -19.28 -10.59
C SER A 17 -39.79 -20.42 -10.84
N ILE A 18 -40.91 -20.44 -10.12
CA ILE A 18 -42.00 -21.40 -10.36
C ILE A 18 -42.61 -21.14 -11.72
N LEU A 19 -42.90 -19.88 -12.05
CA LEU A 19 -43.46 -19.53 -13.36
C LEU A 19 -42.55 -19.96 -14.51
N LYS A 20 -41.23 -19.79 -14.35
CA LYS A 20 -40.21 -20.26 -15.28
C LYS A 20 -40.28 -21.77 -15.47
N LEU A 21 -40.34 -22.53 -14.37
CA LEU A 21 -40.43 -23.98 -14.42
C LEU A 21 -41.71 -24.44 -15.14
N VAL A 22 -42.85 -23.84 -14.84
CA VAL A 22 -44.13 -24.18 -15.46
C VAL A 22 -44.13 -23.81 -16.95
N ALA A 23 -43.57 -22.66 -17.33
CA ALA A 23 -43.45 -22.26 -18.72
C ALA A 23 -42.59 -23.25 -19.53
N ILE A 24 -41.42 -23.64 -19.00
CA ILE A 24 -40.56 -24.66 -19.63
C ILE A 24 -41.29 -25.99 -19.75
N TYR A 25 -41.97 -26.43 -18.69
CA TYR A 25 -42.75 -27.67 -18.68
C TYR A 25 -43.85 -27.64 -19.76
N ALA A 26 -44.62 -26.55 -19.84
CA ALA A 26 -45.68 -26.39 -20.83
C ALA A 26 -45.11 -26.46 -22.25
N GLY A 27 -44.02 -25.74 -22.54
CA GLY A 27 -43.35 -25.81 -23.84
C GLY A 27 -42.87 -27.22 -24.19
N LEU A 28 -42.24 -27.93 -23.24
CA LEU A 28 -41.75 -29.30 -23.48
C LEU A 28 -42.88 -30.32 -23.63
N HIS A 29 -43.95 -30.19 -22.84
CA HIS A 29 -45.06 -31.12 -22.86
C HIS A 29 -45.94 -30.92 -24.08
N ASP A 30 -46.34 -29.68 -24.37
CA ASP A 30 -47.36 -29.38 -25.37
C ASP A 30 -46.77 -29.39 -26.79
N GLU A 31 -45.54 -28.88 -26.97
CA GLU A 31 -44.94 -28.77 -28.31
C GLU A 31 -44.18 -30.05 -28.71
N LEU A 32 -43.40 -30.64 -27.79
CA LEU A 32 -42.64 -31.87 -28.10
C LEU A 32 -43.44 -33.15 -27.83
N SER A 33 -44.66 -33.05 -27.28
CA SER A 33 -45.48 -34.20 -26.87
C SER A 33 -44.71 -35.18 -25.98
N TRP A 34 -43.76 -34.67 -25.19
CA TRP A 34 -42.92 -35.50 -24.33
C TRP A 34 -43.72 -36.04 -23.15
N HIS A 35 -43.38 -37.25 -22.72
CA HIS A 35 -44.02 -37.84 -21.54
C HIS A 35 -43.85 -36.88 -20.34
N TRP A 36 -44.94 -36.61 -19.62
CA TRP A 36 -45.00 -35.63 -18.53
C TRP A 36 -43.84 -35.76 -17.53
N LEU A 37 -43.43 -36.99 -17.21
CA LEU A 37 -42.32 -37.27 -16.29
C LEU A 37 -40.96 -36.83 -16.86
N GLY A 38 -40.72 -37.07 -18.15
CA GLY A 38 -39.50 -36.66 -18.84
C GLY A 38 -39.42 -35.15 -19.05
N ALA A 39 -40.55 -34.53 -19.44
CA ALA A 39 -40.66 -33.07 -19.56
C ALA A 39 -40.41 -32.39 -18.20
N GLY A 40 -40.98 -32.92 -17.11
CA GLY A 40 -40.76 -32.38 -15.76
C GLY A 40 -39.31 -32.47 -15.30
N ALA A 41 -38.67 -33.63 -15.49
CA ALA A 41 -37.25 -33.80 -15.12
C ALA A 41 -36.35 -32.83 -15.93
N LEU A 42 -36.54 -32.75 -17.25
CA LEU A 42 -35.75 -31.86 -18.08
C LEU A 42 -36.03 -30.38 -17.79
N ALA A 43 -37.27 -30.01 -17.48
CA ALA A 43 -37.61 -28.65 -17.06
C ALA A 43 -36.86 -28.23 -15.81
N ILE A 44 -36.73 -29.13 -14.82
CA ILE A 44 -35.95 -28.86 -13.60
C ILE A 44 -34.46 -28.66 -13.94
N PHE A 45 -33.86 -29.57 -14.71
CA PHE A 45 -32.43 -29.47 -15.06
C PHE A 45 -32.12 -28.22 -15.89
N THR A 46 -32.97 -27.90 -16.85
CA THR A 46 -32.79 -26.73 -17.73
C THR A 46 -33.04 -25.43 -16.98
N ALA A 47 -34.00 -25.39 -16.05
CA ALA A 47 -34.25 -24.21 -15.21
C ALA A 47 -33.05 -23.83 -14.32
N LEU A 48 -32.22 -24.82 -13.93
CA LEU A 48 -30.98 -24.59 -13.17
C LEU A 48 -29.87 -23.93 -14.00
N ILE A 49 -29.92 -24.03 -15.33
CA ILE A 49 -28.95 -23.38 -16.21
C ILE A 49 -29.45 -21.96 -16.47
N PRO A 50 -28.77 -20.89 -16.00
CA PRO A 50 -29.34 -19.54 -15.99
C PRO A 50 -29.79 -19.09 -17.38
N VAL A 51 -28.88 -19.11 -18.35
CA VAL A 51 -29.16 -18.61 -19.72
C VAL A 51 -30.09 -19.54 -20.48
N VAL A 52 -29.83 -20.84 -20.46
CA VAL A 52 -30.62 -21.83 -21.23
C VAL A 52 -32.04 -21.92 -20.68
N GLY A 53 -32.20 -21.92 -19.36
CA GLY A 53 -33.49 -21.94 -18.70
C GLY A 53 -34.34 -20.71 -19.04
N GLU A 54 -33.76 -19.50 -19.12
CA GLU A 54 -34.53 -18.32 -19.53
C GLU A 54 -35.00 -18.42 -20.98
N LEU A 55 -34.12 -18.85 -21.89
CA LEU A 55 -34.48 -19.02 -23.30
C LEU A 55 -35.62 -20.03 -23.47
N LEU A 56 -35.55 -21.16 -22.75
CA LEU A 56 -36.59 -22.17 -22.77
C LEU A 56 -37.88 -21.72 -22.07
N ALA A 57 -37.79 -20.87 -21.05
CA ALA A 57 -38.97 -20.31 -20.41
C ALA A 57 -39.67 -19.28 -21.30
N ILE A 58 -38.92 -18.43 -22.01
CA ILE A 58 -39.47 -17.52 -23.02
C ILE A 58 -40.14 -18.33 -24.12
N TRP A 59 -39.45 -19.34 -24.65
CA TRP A 59 -40.00 -20.22 -25.67
C TRP A 59 -41.27 -20.93 -25.17
N GLY A 60 -41.24 -21.53 -23.98
CA GLY A 60 -42.40 -22.21 -23.39
C GLY A 60 -43.55 -21.27 -23.06
N ALA A 61 -43.29 -20.01 -22.72
CA ALA A 61 -44.35 -19.02 -22.55
C ALA A 61 -44.99 -18.59 -23.87
N ILE A 62 -44.21 -18.48 -24.94
CA ILE A 62 -44.72 -18.14 -26.27
C ILE A 62 -45.55 -19.30 -26.83
N TYR A 63 -45.01 -20.51 -26.83
CA TYR A 63 -45.63 -21.66 -27.49
C TYR A 63 -46.60 -22.43 -26.58
N GLY A 64 -46.28 -22.60 -25.30
CA GLY A 64 -47.15 -23.28 -24.34
C GLY A 64 -48.29 -22.41 -23.83
N PHE A 65 -48.01 -21.16 -23.42
CA PHE A 65 -49.04 -20.26 -22.88
C PHE A 65 -49.65 -19.31 -23.92
N GLY A 66 -49.12 -19.25 -25.15
CA GLY A 66 -49.59 -18.32 -26.17
C GLY A 66 -49.31 -16.85 -25.83
N TRP A 67 -48.33 -16.56 -24.97
CA TRP A 67 -48.01 -15.19 -24.58
C TRP A 67 -47.29 -14.44 -25.70
N GLY A 68 -47.49 -13.13 -25.75
CA GLY A 68 -46.77 -12.28 -26.71
C GLY A 68 -45.25 -12.36 -26.51
N MET A 69 -44.49 -12.35 -27.62
CA MET A 69 -43.04 -12.46 -27.60
C MET A 69 -42.38 -11.40 -26.71
N TRP A 70 -42.76 -10.13 -26.88
CA TRP A 70 -42.21 -9.02 -26.09
C TRP A 70 -42.53 -9.13 -24.61
N PHE A 71 -43.76 -9.56 -24.28
CA PHE A 71 -44.17 -9.75 -22.89
C PHE A 71 -43.34 -10.84 -22.22
N SER A 72 -43.17 -11.99 -22.89
CA SER A 72 -42.39 -13.12 -22.40
C SER A 72 -40.91 -12.73 -22.20
N VAL A 73 -40.30 -12.07 -23.20
CA VAL A 73 -38.92 -11.61 -23.10
C VAL A 73 -38.75 -10.68 -21.90
N ILE A 74 -39.58 -9.65 -21.78
CA ILE A 74 -39.48 -8.68 -20.68
C ILE A 74 -39.65 -9.36 -19.33
N LEU A 75 -40.62 -10.26 -19.19
CA LEU A 75 -40.93 -10.89 -17.91
C LEU A 75 -39.77 -11.75 -17.40
N PHE A 76 -39.15 -12.56 -18.28
CA PHE A 76 -38.05 -13.46 -17.91
C PHE A 76 -36.68 -12.77 -17.87
N THR A 77 -36.46 -11.70 -18.65
CA THR A 77 -35.21 -10.92 -18.61
C THR A 77 -35.20 -9.80 -17.58
N LEU A 78 -36.35 -9.45 -16.99
CA LEU A 78 -36.47 -8.41 -15.96
C LEU A 78 -35.40 -8.49 -14.84
N PRO A 79 -35.16 -9.65 -14.18
CA PRO A 79 -34.18 -9.73 -13.11
C PRO A 79 -32.75 -9.37 -13.59
N TYR A 80 -32.39 -9.77 -14.82
CA TYR A 80 -31.11 -9.42 -15.43
C TYR A 80 -31.02 -7.94 -15.78
N LEU A 81 -32.12 -7.35 -16.24
CA LEU A 81 -32.19 -5.92 -16.55
C LEU A 81 -32.07 -5.07 -15.29
N VAL A 82 -32.74 -5.46 -14.21
CA VAL A 82 -32.61 -4.82 -12.88
C VAL A 82 -31.19 -4.97 -12.34
N TYR A 83 -30.61 -6.16 -12.41
CA TYR A 83 -29.24 -6.40 -11.97
C TYR A 83 -28.22 -5.56 -12.77
N GLY A 84 -28.37 -5.52 -14.09
CA GLY A 84 -27.55 -4.70 -14.99
C GLY A 84 -27.67 -3.21 -14.67
N LEU A 85 -28.88 -2.72 -14.40
CA LEU A 85 -29.11 -1.33 -14.02
C LEU A 85 -28.45 -0.99 -12.68
N LEU A 86 -28.60 -1.85 -11.66
CA LEU A 86 -27.97 -1.66 -10.35
C LEU A 86 -26.44 -1.64 -10.45
N MET A 87 -25.85 -2.54 -11.24
CA MET A 87 -24.42 -2.54 -11.52
C MET A 87 -23.97 -1.26 -12.22
N ALA A 88 -24.72 -0.80 -13.24
CA ALA A 88 -24.39 0.43 -13.94
C ALA A 88 -24.43 1.65 -13.01
N ILE A 89 -25.43 1.73 -12.12
CA ILE A 89 -25.51 2.79 -11.10
C ILE A 89 -24.31 2.72 -10.14
N GLY A 90 -23.93 1.52 -9.69
CA GLY A 90 -22.79 1.33 -8.80
C GLY A 90 -21.47 1.79 -9.44
N ILE A 91 -21.24 1.43 -10.71
CA ILE A 91 -20.07 1.87 -11.48
C ILE A 91 -20.08 3.39 -11.64
N LEU A 92 -21.22 3.97 -12.01
CA LEU A 92 -21.37 5.42 -12.18
C LEU A 92 -21.08 6.16 -10.88
N ALA A 93 -21.59 5.68 -9.75
CA ALA A 93 -21.34 6.25 -8.43
C ALA A 93 -19.84 6.18 -8.05
N ALA A 94 -19.17 5.06 -8.34
CA ALA A 94 -17.74 4.92 -8.11
C ALA A 94 -16.91 5.90 -8.96
N LEU A 95 -17.27 6.09 -10.23
CA LEU A 95 -16.62 7.06 -11.11
C LEU A 95 -16.82 8.50 -10.63
N LEU A 96 -18.04 8.85 -10.23
CA LEU A 96 -18.34 10.18 -9.66
C LEU A 96 -17.57 10.42 -8.36
N SER A 97 -17.45 9.40 -7.50
CA SER A 97 -16.68 9.48 -6.26
C SER A 97 -15.18 9.67 -6.54
N ALA A 98 -14.62 8.93 -7.50
CA ALA A 98 -13.24 9.08 -7.92
C ALA A 98 -12.96 10.47 -8.51
N LEU A 99 -13.87 10.97 -9.35
CA LEU A 99 -13.79 12.31 -9.93
C LEU A 99 -13.85 13.38 -8.84
N PHE A 100 -14.80 13.25 -7.91
CA PHE A 100 -14.93 14.19 -6.79
C PHE A 100 -13.70 14.18 -5.89
N SER A 101 -13.14 13.00 -5.58
CA SER A 101 -11.88 12.88 -4.84
C SER A 101 -10.73 13.55 -5.58
N TRP A 102 -10.65 13.41 -6.90
CA TRP A 102 -9.63 14.06 -7.70
C TRP A 102 -9.76 15.59 -7.69
N ILE A 103 -10.98 16.14 -7.82
CA ILE A 103 -11.25 17.59 -7.77
C ILE A 103 -10.95 18.17 -6.38
N THR A 104 -11.32 17.44 -5.32
CA THR A 104 -11.18 17.90 -3.93
C THR A 104 -9.82 17.61 -3.31
N ARG A 105 -8.93 16.89 -4.01
CA ARG A 105 -7.49 16.84 -3.69
C ARG A 105 -6.90 18.22 -3.94
N GLN A 106 -7.15 19.13 -3.01
CA GLN A 106 -6.21 20.22 -2.75
C GLN A 106 -4.83 19.57 -2.62
N PRO A 107 -3.78 20.11 -3.26
CA PRO A 107 -2.43 19.66 -2.96
C PRO A 107 -2.33 19.77 -1.46
N LYS A 108 -2.17 18.63 -0.77
CA LYS A 108 -1.74 18.69 0.62
C LYS A 108 -0.43 19.44 0.51
N ASN A 109 -0.43 20.70 0.93
CA ASN A 109 0.81 21.42 1.16
C ASN A 109 1.54 20.49 2.09
N TYR A 110 2.53 19.79 1.55
CA TYR A 110 3.50 19.08 2.34
C TYR A 110 4.16 20.21 3.11
N SER A 111 3.57 20.57 4.26
CA SER A 111 4.28 21.20 5.33
C SER A 111 5.46 20.27 5.50
N SER A 112 6.60 20.69 4.93
CA SER A 112 7.84 19.95 5.02
C SER A 112 7.91 19.52 6.48
N PRO A 113 7.85 18.21 6.78
CA PRO A 113 7.83 17.76 8.16
C PRO A 113 8.95 18.54 8.80
N SER A 114 8.62 19.40 9.76
CA SER A 114 9.61 20.18 10.46
C SER A 114 10.51 19.12 11.04
N ILE A 115 11.64 18.87 10.38
CA ILE A 115 12.58 17.84 10.76
C ILE A 115 12.84 18.20 12.21
N PRO A 116 12.36 17.40 13.18
CA PRO A 116 12.62 17.71 14.58
C PRO A 116 14.13 17.70 14.64
N ASN A 117 14.72 18.89 14.79
CA ASN A 117 16.15 19.09 14.63
C ASN A 117 16.80 18.08 15.60
N PRO A 118 17.38 16.97 15.11
CA PRO A 118 17.75 15.86 16.00
C PRO A 118 18.97 16.24 16.85
N TYR A 119 19.56 17.39 16.53
CA TYR A 119 20.63 18.03 17.26
C TYR A 119 20.01 19.01 18.25
N HIS A 120 19.70 18.52 19.44
CA HIS A 120 19.83 19.35 20.64
C HIS A 120 21.32 19.62 20.79
N ILE A 121 21.80 20.68 20.14
CA ILE A 121 23.14 21.22 20.41
C ILE A 121 23.07 21.69 21.85
N THR A 122 23.55 20.87 22.77
CA THR A 122 23.82 21.31 24.13
C THR A 122 25.07 22.15 23.96
N GLU A 123 24.90 23.46 23.79
CA GLU A 123 26.05 24.36 23.88
C GLU A 123 26.74 24.04 25.20
N PRO A 124 28.04 23.67 25.19
CA PRO A 124 28.76 23.50 26.43
C PRO A 124 28.59 24.82 27.18
N SER A 125 27.99 24.73 28.38
CA SER A 125 27.85 25.84 29.30
C SER A 125 29.16 26.60 29.30
N SER A 126 29.08 27.88 28.91
CA SER A 126 30.17 28.84 28.76
C SER A 126 31.41 28.44 29.55
N PRO A 127 32.58 28.22 28.91
CA PRO A 127 33.80 28.13 29.67
C PRO A 127 33.94 29.46 30.44
N VAL A 128 33.92 29.30 31.75
CA VAL A 128 34.34 30.27 32.76
C VAL A 128 35.53 31.04 32.23
N ASP A 129 35.38 32.36 32.16
CA ASP A 129 36.39 33.41 32.07
C ASP A 129 37.84 32.90 32.03
N ALA A 130 38.30 32.52 30.84
CA ALA A 130 39.72 32.34 30.55
C ALA A 130 40.20 33.50 29.68
N GLU A 131 40.11 34.72 30.25
CA GLU A 131 41.05 35.78 29.89
C GLU A 131 42.41 35.39 30.45
N SER A 132 43.33 34.93 29.61
CA SER A 132 44.76 35.28 29.70
C SER A 132 45.57 34.60 28.61
N ASP A 133 46.14 35.44 27.74
CA ASP A 133 47.48 35.34 27.20
C ASP A 133 48.01 33.94 26.90
N MET A 134 47.87 33.50 25.65
CA MET A 134 48.89 32.63 25.04
C MET A 134 48.88 32.81 23.51
N SER A 135 49.73 33.74 23.06
CA SER A 135 50.37 33.71 21.75
C SER A 135 51.29 32.49 21.71
N ASN A 136 50.70 31.32 21.48
CA ASN A 136 51.45 30.08 21.30
C ASN A 136 50.96 29.45 20.00
N ASP A 137 51.86 29.31 19.02
CA ASP A 137 51.62 28.73 17.69
C ASP A 137 51.38 27.20 17.75
N GLY A 138 50.80 26.73 18.84
CA GLY A 138 50.48 25.33 19.08
C GLY A 138 49.26 24.92 18.26
N GLU A 139 49.42 23.89 17.44
CA GLU A 139 48.33 23.23 16.73
C GLU A 139 47.15 22.96 17.68
N LEU A 140 45.99 23.53 17.35
CA LEU A 140 44.76 23.27 18.09
C LEU A 140 44.47 21.76 18.08
N PRO A 141 44.06 21.17 19.21
CA PRO A 141 43.73 19.74 19.27
C PRO A 141 42.63 19.41 18.26
N ALA A 142 42.92 18.45 17.37
CA ALA A 142 41.97 18.00 16.35
C ALA A 142 40.75 17.36 17.03
N LYS A 143 39.55 17.84 16.68
CA LYS A 143 38.30 17.22 17.13
C LYS A 143 37.98 16.01 16.25
N ARG A 144 37.73 14.85 16.85
CA ARG A 144 37.22 13.69 16.12
C ARG A 144 35.73 13.54 16.37
N TYR A 145 35.00 13.21 15.31
CA TYR A 145 33.56 12.97 15.33
C TYR A 145 33.29 11.49 15.12
N PHE A 146 32.43 10.92 15.96
CA PHE A 146 32.04 9.52 15.91
C PHE A 146 30.52 9.40 15.80
N ALA A 147 30.04 8.50 14.93
CA ALA A 147 28.63 8.13 14.86
C ALA A 147 28.46 6.62 14.72
N GLN A 148 27.35 6.10 15.24
CA GLN A 148 26.92 4.72 15.01
C GLN A 148 25.82 4.72 13.94
N ALA A 149 25.99 3.88 12.93
CA ALA A 149 24.99 3.67 11.88
C ALA A 149 24.59 2.19 11.84
N GLN A 150 23.38 1.89 11.39
CA GLN A 150 22.94 0.51 11.16
C GLN A 150 22.80 0.23 9.67
N THR A 151 23.26 -0.96 9.26
CA THR A 151 22.98 -1.52 7.94
C THR A 151 21.53 -1.99 7.87
N THR A 152 21.03 -2.20 6.64
CA THR A 152 19.71 -2.82 6.40
C THR A 152 19.58 -4.20 7.06
N ASP A 153 20.71 -4.89 7.25
CA ASP A 153 20.78 -6.21 7.91
C ASP A 153 20.89 -6.11 9.44
N GLY A 154 20.82 -4.89 10.01
CA GLY A 154 20.84 -4.64 11.44
C GLY A 154 22.22 -4.68 12.10
N GLN A 155 23.31 -4.66 11.32
CA GLN A 155 24.67 -4.56 11.86
C GLN A 155 25.03 -3.11 12.18
N THR A 156 25.61 -2.88 13.36
CA THR A 156 26.10 -1.56 13.76
C THR A 156 27.51 -1.31 13.21
N VAL A 157 27.71 -0.19 12.52
CA VAL A 157 28.99 0.27 11.98
C VAL A 157 29.33 1.61 12.62
N THR A 158 30.57 1.77 13.09
CA THR A 158 31.08 3.05 13.62
C THR A 158 31.71 3.84 12.47
N LEU A 159 31.24 5.06 12.26
CA LEU A 159 31.79 6.01 11.29
C LEU A 159 32.59 7.08 12.04
N GLU A 160 33.77 7.39 11.51
CA GLU A 160 34.71 8.36 12.11
C GLU A 160 35.08 9.43 11.07
N SER A 161 35.06 10.70 11.49
CA SER A 161 35.58 11.81 10.69
C SER A 161 36.41 12.74 11.55
N LEU A 162 37.56 13.16 11.02
CA LEU A 162 38.47 14.12 11.65
C LEU A 162 38.11 15.58 11.33
N ASP A 163 37.39 15.82 10.25
CA ASP A 163 37.26 17.17 9.69
C ASP A 163 35.89 17.78 9.97
N SER A 164 34.82 16.99 9.80
CA SER A 164 33.45 17.51 9.92
C SER A 164 32.41 16.42 10.16
N PRO A 165 31.36 16.70 10.97
CA PRO A 165 30.20 15.82 11.10
C PRO A 165 29.41 15.65 9.79
N MET A 166 29.56 16.59 8.83
CA MET A 166 28.92 16.47 7.50
C MET A 166 29.50 15.31 6.69
N ASP A 167 30.79 14.99 6.87
CA ASP A 167 31.43 13.88 6.15
C ASP A 167 30.90 12.52 6.62
N ILE A 168 30.46 12.42 7.88
CA ILE A 168 29.84 11.21 8.41
C ILE A 168 28.49 10.95 7.74
N ASN A 169 27.67 11.99 7.53
CA ASN A 169 26.39 11.87 6.81
C ASN A 169 26.60 11.48 5.35
N ARG A 170 27.64 12.04 4.72
CA ARG A 170 27.99 11.71 3.34
C ARG A 170 28.44 10.25 3.21
N GLN A 171 29.34 9.80 4.08
CA GLN A 171 29.80 8.40 4.11
C GLN A 171 28.64 7.43 4.36
N ALA A 172 27.74 7.74 5.32
CA ALA A 172 26.57 6.91 5.58
C ALA A 172 25.66 6.81 4.34
N THR A 173 25.43 7.93 3.64
CA THR A 173 24.59 7.96 2.43
C THR A 173 25.23 7.17 1.29
N GLU A 174 26.53 7.33 1.07
CA GLU A 174 27.29 6.59 0.04
C GLU A 174 27.31 5.08 0.33
N GLN A 175 27.23 4.68 1.60
CA GLN A 175 27.18 3.28 2.04
C GLN A 175 25.75 2.74 2.22
N GLY A 176 24.71 3.53 1.94
CA GLY A 176 23.31 3.11 2.14
C GLY A 176 22.95 2.81 3.60
N LEU A 177 23.67 3.41 4.54
CA LEU A 177 23.49 3.25 5.98
C LEU A 177 22.49 4.26 6.53
N THR A 178 21.72 3.84 7.54
CA THR A 178 20.86 4.76 8.31
C THR A 178 21.53 5.06 9.64
N ILE A 179 21.86 6.33 9.88
CA ILE A 179 22.45 6.77 11.15
C ILE A 179 21.39 6.67 12.26
N GLN A 180 21.71 5.95 13.33
CA GLN A 180 20.85 5.76 14.49
C GLN A 180 21.55 6.37 15.71
N GLY A 181 21.09 7.53 16.18
CA GLY A 181 21.56 8.17 17.43
C GLY A 181 22.25 9.53 17.25
N THR A 182 22.95 9.97 18.30
CA THR A 182 23.63 11.28 18.39
C THR A 182 25.10 11.16 18.00
N ILE A 183 25.58 12.05 17.13
CA ILE A 183 27.01 12.18 16.80
C ILE A 183 27.73 12.70 18.05
N LYS A 184 28.75 11.98 18.52
CA LYS A 184 29.59 12.43 19.64
C LYS A 184 30.88 13.02 19.10
N SER A 185 31.32 14.13 19.67
CA SER A 185 32.64 14.70 19.41
C SER A 185 33.55 14.43 20.60
N GLU A 186 34.76 13.94 20.35
CA GLU A 186 35.80 13.77 21.35
C GLU A 186 37.02 14.62 20.96
N LEU A 187 37.57 15.33 21.95
CA LEU A 187 38.86 16.01 21.80
C LEU A 187 39.94 14.94 21.90
N VAL A 188 40.65 14.70 20.81
CA VAL A 188 41.78 13.78 20.81
C VAL A 188 43.01 14.59 21.16
N GLU A 189 43.64 14.25 22.28
CA GLU A 189 44.95 14.80 22.61
C GLU A 189 45.94 14.43 21.48
N PRO A 190 46.76 15.38 21.01
CA PRO A 190 47.76 15.08 20.00
C PRO A 190 48.65 13.95 20.53
N ASP A 191 48.79 12.90 19.72
CA ASP A 191 49.65 11.76 20.02
C ASP A 191 51.03 12.32 20.38
N PRO A 192 51.60 12.00 21.57
CA PRO A 192 52.87 12.58 21.99
C PRO A 192 53.87 12.38 20.85
N ALA A 193 54.43 13.49 20.37
CA ALA A 193 55.34 13.51 19.24
C ALA A 193 56.32 12.33 19.39
N PRO A 194 56.50 11.50 18.35
CA PRO A 194 57.31 10.30 18.43
C PRO A 194 58.64 10.72 19.04
N THR A 195 58.91 10.21 20.25
CA THR A 195 60.13 10.54 20.95
C THR A 195 61.23 10.05 20.03
N ALA A 196 61.94 10.99 19.40
CA ALA A 196 63.00 10.63 18.47
C ALA A 196 63.98 9.76 19.27
N GLU A 197 63.96 8.44 19.00
CA GLU A 197 65.05 7.57 19.40
C GLU A 197 66.26 8.15 18.70
N LEU A 198 67.06 8.88 19.45
CA LEU A 198 68.41 9.28 19.07
C LEU A 198 69.15 7.98 18.77
N THR A 199 69.24 7.65 17.49
CA THR A 199 70.08 6.55 17.02
C THR A 199 71.50 6.81 17.50
N ASP A 200 72.12 5.80 18.12
CA ASP A 200 73.42 5.84 18.79
C ASP A 200 74.63 6.22 17.89
N GLU A 201 74.40 6.63 16.63
CA GLU A 201 75.46 6.92 15.65
C GLU A 201 76.12 8.30 15.77
N GLN A 202 75.72 9.18 16.70
CA GLN A 202 76.41 10.46 16.93
C GLN A 202 77.41 10.48 18.09
N LYS A 203 77.68 9.35 18.78
CA LYS A 203 78.55 9.34 19.98
C LYS A 203 80.04 9.06 19.73
N TYR A 204 80.46 8.69 18.52
CA TYR A 204 81.87 8.47 18.21
C TYR A 204 82.34 9.34 17.04
N GLY A 205 82.87 10.52 17.38
CA GLY A 205 83.62 11.36 16.45
C GLY A 205 84.87 10.64 15.92
N PRO A 206 85.39 11.06 14.74
CA PRO A 206 86.54 10.43 14.12
C PRO A 206 87.76 10.55 15.04
N LYS A 207 88.36 9.40 15.39
CA LYS A 207 89.69 9.36 15.99
C LYS A 207 90.71 9.75 14.92
N ALA A 208 91.44 10.83 15.20
CA ALA A 208 92.64 11.23 14.47
C ALA A 208 93.79 10.24 14.69
#